data_AF-A0A7C4TZQ7-F1
#
_entry.id   AF-A0A7C4TZQ7-F1
#
_cell.length_a   1.000
_cell.length_b   1.000
_cell.length_c   1.000
_cell.angle_alpha   90.00
_cell.angle_beta   90.00
_cell.angle_gamma   90.00
#
_symmetry.space_group_name_H-M   'P 1'
#
loop_
_entity.id
_entity.type
_entity.pdbx_description
1 polymer ?
#
loop_
_entity_poly.entity_id
_entity_poly.type
_entity_poly.pdbx_seq_one_letter_code
_entity_poly.pdbx_strand_id
1 'polypeptide(L)'
;MPNVEEMLKKVQEATINYLMGLVQPKELIDACVSLSFEDGVLNVEVEVSLHETSLKKPTEIAKKVAQYALDLFDNIWREGLERGSLNKDGKKGQENSHNQPPEQ
;
A
#
# COMPACT_ATOMS: atom_id res chain seq x y z
N MET A 1 11.73 3.14 9.73
CA MET A 1 10.84 3.53 8.61
C MET A 1 10.50 2.26 7.85
N PRO A 2 9.26 2.09 7.35
CA PRO A 2 8.94 0.97 6.47
C PRO A 2 9.86 1.00 5.25
N ASN A 3 10.27 -0.19 4.78
CA ASN A 3 11.11 -0.30 3.60
C ASN A 3 10.26 0.07 2.36
N VAL A 4 10.53 1.24 1.79
CA VAL A 4 9.73 1.80 0.69
C VAL A 4 9.77 0.88 -0.53
N GLU A 5 10.92 0.28 -0.84
CA GLU A 5 11.05 -0.67 -1.96
C GLU A 5 10.15 -1.90 -1.78
N GLU A 6 10.10 -2.47 -0.57
CA GLU A 6 9.21 -3.59 -0.28
C GLU A 6 7.73 -3.19 -0.35
N MET A 7 7.41 -1.96 0.06
CA MET A 7 6.05 -1.43 -0.04
C MET A 7 5.64 -1.26 -1.50
N LEU A 8 6.49 -0.63 -2.32
CA LEU A 8 6.27 -0.44 -3.75
C LEU A 8 6.08 -1.80 -4.45
N LYS A 9 6.92 -2.79 -4.13
CA LYS A 9 6.78 -4.14 -4.69
C LYS A 9 5.43 -4.77 -4.35
N LYS A 10 4.99 -4.70 -3.09
CA LYS A 10 3.67 -5.21 -2.66
C LYS A 10 2.52 -4.50 -3.36
N VAL A 11 2.59 -3.17 -3.46
CA VAL A 11 1.57 -2.37 -4.16
C VAL A 11 1.54 -2.74 -5.64
N GLN A 12 2.70 -2.89 -6.28
CA GLN A 12 2.80 -3.27 -7.69
C GLN A 12 2.19 -4.65 -7.95
N GLU A 13 2.57 -5.67 -7.16
CA GLU A 13 2.01 -7.03 -7.29
C GLU A 13 0.47 -7.04 -7.11
N ALA A 14 -0.04 -6.34 -6.09
CA ALA A 14 -1.49 -6.24 -5.87
C ALA A 14 -2.21 -5.48 -6.99
N THR A 15 -1.59 -4.42 -7.51
CA THR A 15 -2.14 -3.60 -8.59
C THR A 15 -2.22 -4.38 -9.91
N ILE A 16 -1.19 -5.19 -10.23
CA ILE A 16 -1.21 -6.09 -11.39
C ILE A 16 -2.34 -7.12 -11.24
N ASN A 17 -2.47 -7.74 -10.05
CA ASN A 17 -3.56 -8.68 -9.79
C ASN A 17 -4.94 -8.04 -9.94
N TYR A 18 -5.11 -6.81 -9.48
CA TYR A 18 -6.34 -6.04 -9.66
C TYR A 18 -6.63 -5.79 -11.15
N LEU A 19 -5.63 -5.38 -11.94
CA LEU A 19 -5.76 -5.18 -13.39
C LEU A 19 -6.20 -6.46 -14.11
N MET A 20 -5.58 -7.61 -13.78
CA MET A 20 -5.96 -8.92 -14.31
C MET A 20 -7.40 -9.32 -13.94
N GLY A 21 -7.94 -8.80 -12.84
CA GLY A 21 -9.35 -8.98 -12.47
C GLY A 21 -10.32 -8.12 -13.29
N LEU A 22 -9.86 -7.01 -13.88
CA LEU A 22 -10.69 -6.10 -14.67
C LEU A 22 -10.80 -6.49 -16.14
N VAL A 23 -9.77 -7.15 -16.69
CA VAL A 23 -9.65 -7.47 -18.12
C VAL A 23 -9.48 -8.98 -18.28
N GLN A 24 -10.26 -9.61 -19.16
CA GLN A 24 -10.04 -11.03 -19.43
C GLN A 24 -8.72 -11.21 -20.19
N PRO A 25 -7.94 -12.27 -19.93
CA PRO A 25 -6.64 -12.47 -20.59
C PRO A 25 -6.70 -12.43 -22.11
N LYS A 26 -7.81 -12.88 -22.71
CA LYS A 26 -8.02 -12.85 -24.18
C LYS A 26 -8.26 -11.45 -24.76
N GLU A 27 -8.64 -10.49 -23.93
CA GLU A 27 -8.87 -9.10 -24.34
C GLU A 27 -7.63 -8.23 -24.16
N LEU A 28 -6.65 -8.71 -23.40
CA LEU A 28 -5.44 -7.98 -23.05
C LEU A 28 -4.33 -8.29 -24.06
N ILE A 29 -3.83 -7.26 -24.73
CA ILE A 29 -2.62 -7.38 -25.56
C ILE A 29 -1.40 -7.23 -24.66
N ASP A 30 -1.38 -6.16 -23.86
CA ASP A 30 -0.26 -5.83 -22.98
C ASP A 30 -0.74 -4.97 -21.80
N ALA A 31 -0.06 -5.09 -20.67
CA ALA A 31 -0.26 -4.22 -19.51
C ALA A 31 1.05 -4.02 -18.76
N CYS A 32 1.31 -2.78 -18.40
CA CYS A 32 2.46 -2.40 -17.60
C CYS A 32 2.00 -1.55 -16.40
N VAL A 33 2.56 -1.85 -15.23
CA VAL A 33 2.37 -1.05 -14.01
C VAL A 33 3.75 -0.76 -13.44
N SER A 34 4.10 0.51 -13.38
CA SER A 34 5.37 1.01 -12.84
C SER A 34 5.08 1.96 -11.69
N LEU A 35 5.81 1.76 -10.57
CA LEU A 35 5.71 2.60 -9.38
C LEU A 35 7.10 3.11 -9.01
N SER A 36 7.24 4.41 -8.77
CA SER A 36 8.47 5.00 -8.20
C SER A 36 8.10 5.93 -7.04
N PHE A 37 9.01 6.08 -6.07
CA PHE A 37 8.82 6.99 -4.95
C PHE A 37 10.07 7.85 -4.79
N GLU A 38 9.94 9.14 -5.12
CA GLU A 38 11.05 10.08 -5.22
C GLU A 38 10.63 11.39 -4.56
N ASP A 39 11.50 11.98 -3.73
CA ASP A 39 11.25 13.25 -3.02
C ASP A 39 9.91 13.33 -2.26
N GLY A 40 9.43 12.20 -1.75
CA GLY A 40 8.15 12.13 -1.02
C GLY A 40 6.91 12.06 -1.91
N VAL A 41 7.10 11.91 -3.23
CA VAL A 41 6.04 11.80 -4.23
C VAL A 41 6.01 10.38 -4.78
N LEU A 42 4.82 9.76 -4.78
CA LEU A 42 4.57 8.49 -5.45
C LEU A 42 4.20 8.76 -6.91
N ASN A 43 5.01 8.25 -7.84
CA ASN A 43 4.69 8.22 -9.25
C ASN A 43 4.08 6.87 -9.62
N VAL A 44 2.94 6.91 -10.31
CA VAL A 44 2.20 5.74 -10.76
C VAL A 44 1.99 5.83 -12.25
N GLU A 45 2.59 4.90 -13.00
CA GLU A 45 2.41 4.79 -14.43
C GLU A 45 1.70 3.47 -14.75
N VAL A 46 0.61 3.57 -15.51
CA VAL A 46 -0.21 2.42 -15.90
C VAL A 46 -0.46 2.49 -17.40
N GLU A 47 0.02 1.48 -18.11
CA GLU A 47 -0.24 1.29 -19.53
C GLU A 47 -1.12 0.06 -19.72
N VAL A 48 -2.17 0.19 -20.54
CA VAL A 48 -3.09 -0.91 -20.84
C VAL A 48 -3.38 -0.89 -22.34
N SER A 49 -3.07 -1.99 -23.00
CA SER A 49 -3.36 -2.23 -24.41
C SER A 49 -4.36 -3.37 -24.53
N LEU A 50 -5.51 -3.08 -25.13
CA LEU A 50 -6.59 -4.05 -25.34
C LEU A 50 -6.70 -4.43 -26.81
N HIS A 51 -7.22 -5.63 -27.06
CA HIS A 51 -7.60 -6.06 -28.39
C HIS A 51 -8.70 -5.14 -28.96
N GLU A 52 -8.66 -4.88 -30.27
CA GLU A 52 -9.60 -3.99 -30.97
C GLU A 52 -11.07 -4.41 -30.82
N THR A 53 -11.31 -5.69 -30.52
CA THR A 53 -12.64 -6.26 -30.29
C THR A 53 -13.15 -6.09 -28.87
N SER A 54 -12.33 -5.59 -27.94
CA SER A 54 -12.79 -5.31 -26.58
C SER A 54 -13.70 -4.08 -26.57
N LEU A 55 -14.83 -4.20 -25.87
CA LEU A 55 -15.75 -3.07 -25.64
C LEU A 55 -15.34 -2.20 -24.45
N LYS A 56 -14.28 -2.58 -23.74
CA LYS A 56 -13.77 -1.83 -22.59
C LYS A 56 -12.91 -0.66 -23.06
N LYS A 57 -12.85 0.39 -22.23
CA LYS A 57 -12.03 1.58 -22.49
C LYS A 57 -10.70 1.43 -21.75
N PRO A 58 -9.55 1.30 -22.44
CA PRO A 58 -8.25 1.14 -21.80
C PRO A 58 -7.94 2.27 -20.81
N THR A 59 -8.26 3.51 -21.17
CA THR A 59 -8.06 4.69 -20.32
C THR A 59 -8.84 4.61 -19.00
N GLU A 60 -10.04 4.06 -19.00
CA GLU A 60 -10.85 3.92 -17.78
C GLU A 60 -10.33 2.79 -16.89
N ILE A 61 -9.79 1.73 -17.48
CA ILE A 61 -9.09 0.67 -16.73
C ILE A 61 -7.83 1.25 -16.10
N ALA A 62 -6.99 1.94 -16.88
CA ALA A 62 -5.76 2.55 -16.39
C ALA A 62 -6.01 3.50 -15.20
N LYS A 63 -7.04 4.37 -15.30
CA LYS A 63 -7.45 5.24 -14.18
C LYS A 63 -7.84 4.47 -12.92
N LYS A 64 -8.65 3.41 -13.06
CA LYS A 64 -9.07 2.58 -11.91
C LYS A 64 -7.89 1.89 -11.26
N VAL A 65 -6.98 1.37 -12.07
CA VAL A 65 -5.77 0.68 -11.61
C VAL A 65 -4.84 1.66 -10.91
N ALA A 66 -4.61 2.85 -11.47
CA ALA A 66 -3.80 3.88 -10.85
C ALA A 66 -4.38 4.35 -9.51
N GLN A 67 -5.70 4.60 -9.46
CA GLN A 67 -6.39 4.97 -8.23
C GLN A 67 -6.25 3.88 -7.16
N TYR A 68 -6.44 2.61 -7.53
CA TYR A 68 -6.25 1.48 -6.64
C TYR A 68 -4.82 1.43 -6.06
N ALA A 69 -3.80 1.67 -6.88
CA ALA A 69 -2.40 1.68 -6.44
C ALA A 69 -2.14 2.81 -5.42
N LEU A 70 -2.68 4.01 -5.66
CA LEU A 70 -2.59 5.14 -4.75
C LEU A 70 -3.26 4.84 -3.40
N ASP A 71 -4.50 4.33 -3.42
CA ASP A 71 -5.25 4.00 -2.21
C ASP A 71 -4.57 2.89 -1.40
N LEU A 72 -4.02 1.88 -2.08
CA LEU A 72 -3.30 0.79 -1.43
C LEU A 72 -1.99 1.29 -0.80
N PHE A 73 -1.23 2.14 -1.50
CA PHE A 73 -0.02 2.71 -0.96
C PHE A 73 -0.31 3.59 0.26
N ASP A 74 -1.30 4.49 0.20
CA ASP A 74 -1.69 5.36 1.31
C ASP A 74 -2.09 4.54 2.54
N ASN A 75 -2.88 3.46 2.37
CA ASN A 75 -3.24 2.55 3.46
C ASN A 75 -2.00 1.91 4.11
N ILE A 76 -1.11 1.30 3.31
CA ILE A 76 0.09 0.63 3.84
C ILE A 76 1.04 1.65 4.51
N TRP A 77 1.15 2.85 3.93
CA TRP A 77 1.96 3.93 4.46
C TRP A 77 1.45 4.41 5.83
N ARG A 78 0.13 4.63 5.97
CA ARG A 78 -0.51 4.99 7.24
C ARG A 78 -0.35 3.91 8.28
N GLU A 79 -0.62 2.64 7.94
CA GLU A 79 -0.44 1.53 8.87
C GLU A 79 1.01 1.42 9.36
N GLY A 80 1.99 1.67 8.48
CA GLY A 80 3.41 1.69 8.82
C GLY A 80 3.79 2.83 9.78
N LEU A 81 3.17 4.00 9.64
CA LEU A 81 3.35 5.17 10.53
C LEU A 81 2.68 4.97 11.89
N GLU A 82 1.47 4.40 11.91
CA GLU A 82 0.70 4.17 13.14
C GLU A 82 1.33 3.05 13.98
N ARG A 83 1.78 1.94 13.36
CA ARG A 83 2.55 0.90 14.06
C ARG A 83 3.94 1.37 14.51
N GLY A 84 4.53 2.33 13.81
CA GLY A 84 5.77 2.98 14.24
C GLY A 84 5.59 3.91 15.45
N SER A 85 4.38 4.44 15.66
CA SER A 85 4.05 5.37 16.75
C SER A 85 3.65 4.67 18.05
N LEU A 86 3.17 3.42 17.99
CA LEU A 86 2.79 2.62 19.17
C LEU A 86 3.98 2.05 19.98
N ASN A 87 5.23 2.30 19.56
CA ASN A 87 6.44 1.81 20.25
C ASN A 87 7.19 2.88 21.06
N LYS A 88 6.56 4.03 21.39
CA LYS A 88 7.21 5.08 22.22
C LYS A 88 6.49 5.49 23.51
N ASP A 89 5.27 5.06 23.77
CA ASP A 89 4.56 5.42 25.01
C ASP A 89 3.95 4.18 25.67
N GLY A 90 4.72 3.54 26.55
CA GLY A 90 4.26 2.31 27.21
C GLY A 90 5.05 1.81 28.42
N LYS A 91 5.86 2.64 29.09
CA LYS A 91 6.28 2.40 30.49
C LYS A 91 6.56 3.72 31.23
N LYS A 92 5.51 4.42 31.62
CA LYS A 92 5.57 5.40 32.71
C LYS A 92 4.33 5.24 33.58
N GLY A 93 4.55 4.95 34.86
CA GLY A 93 3.52 5.00 35.90
C GLY A 93 2.94 3.64 36.32
N GLN A 94 3.64 2.92 37.19
CA GLN A 94 2.97 2.33 38.35
C GLN A 94 3.63 2.91 39.60
N GLU A 95 3.08 4.03 40.04
CA GLU A 95 3.01 4.33 41.47
C GLU A 95 2.20 3.20 42.13
N ASN A 96 2.82 2.53 43.10
CA ASN A 96 2.07 1.93 44.20
C ASN A 96 2.87 2.17 45.48
N SER A 97 2.39 3.16 46.22
CA SER A 97 2.77 3.46 47.60
C SER A 97 2.47 2.28 48.54
N HIS A 98 3.28 2.17 49.61
CA HIS A 98 2.91 1.67 50.96
C HIS A 98 2.50 0.17 51.05
N ASN A 99 3.19 -0.72 51.76
CA ASN A 99 3.58 -0.65 53.18
C ASN A 99 4.65 -1.70 53.52
N GLN A 100 5.64 -1.31 54.32
CA GLN A 100 6.40 -2.24 55.17
C GLN A 100 5.51 -2.76 56.31
N PRO A 101 5.79 -3.96 56.83
CA PRO A 101 5.72 -4.19 58.27
C PRO A 101 7.10 -4.53 58.86
N PRO A 102 7.29 -4.28 60.17
CA PRO A 102 8.59 -4.22 60.81
C PRO A 102 9.14 -5.59 61.20
N GLU A 103 10.45 -5.58 61.46
CA GLU A 103 11.25 -6.66 62.04
C GLU A 103 10.69 -7.15 63.39
N GLN A 104 10.73 -8.48 63.58
CA GLN A 104 10.77 -9.17 64.87
C GLN A 104 11.68 -10.40 64.71
#